data_AF-R9B7N7-F1
#
_entry.id   AF-R9B7N7-F1
#
_cell.length_a   1.000
_cell.length_b   1.000
_cell.length_c   1.000
_cell.angle_alpha   90.00
_cell.angle_beta   90.00
_cell.angle_gamma   90.00
#
_symmetry.space_group_name_H-M   'P 1'
#
loop_
_entity.id
_entity.type
_entity.pdbx_description
1 polymer ?
#
loop_
_entity_poly.entity_id
_entity_poly.type
_entity_poly.pdbx_seq_one_letter_code
_entity_poly.pdbx_strand_id
1 'polypeptide(L)'
;MENTEAKAIATLGNPATDLTRGGLIALNNDYTVNDLEEFQNGRNRARGVLKTPSFEDFKSYVLSAEPQCNEDEAISLTGAPVFVDHKNVSATAILNFAAKGFSQGHCDHKALLELEPTVVWSKLNALKDQKLSQRDFAVFLEDWVSVLEITDADGNVIGGAQALSAVRNMKIDATVSADHSVGNLSESRSRFEQVEARSKEEFTPAYFKIHDSAYFGLDERLIVLRLIVNTNDDKPVFSIQIVKEELLLDEIIQDFKAKVIELLPENPVRIGTFAA
;
A
#
# COMPACT_ATOMS: atom_id res chain seq x y z
N MET A 1 58.38 -20.60 -33.81
CA MET A 1 58.33 -21.08 -32.41
C MET A 1 58.71 -19.98 -31.41
N GLU A 2 59.58 -19.02 -31.75
CA GLU A 2 60.01 -17.95 -30.82
C GLU A 2 58.91 -16.99 -30.34
N ASN A 3 57.85 -16.75 -31.11
CA ASN A 3 56.77 -15.82 -30.72
C ASN A 3 55.79 -16.37 -29.67
N THR A 4 55.81 -17.69 -29.40
CA THR A 4 54.87 -18.31 -28.46
C THR A 4 55.37 -18.22 -27.01
N GLU A 5 56.68 -18.42 -26.81
CA GLU A 5 57.32 -18.34 -25.49
C GLU A 5 57.38 -16.90 -24.98
N ALA A 6 57.70 -15.93 -25.86
CA ALA A 6 57.70 -14.51 -25.50
C ALA A 6 56.29 -14.00 -25.10
N LYS A 7 55.24 -14.46 -25.79
CA LYS A 7 53.85 -14.17 -25.40
C LYS A 7 53.49 -14.78 -24.05
N ALA A 8 53.84 -16.05 -23.82
CA ALA A 8 53.56 -16.72 -22.55
C ALA A 8 54.27 -16.02 -21.36
N ILE A 9 55.52 -15.59 -21.55
CA ILE A 9 56.28 -14.86 -20.54
C ILE A 9 55.66 -13.48 -20.27
N ALA A 10 55.20 -12.77 -21.31
CA ALA A 10 54.55 -11.47 -21.14
C ALA A 10 53.21 -11.56 -20.38
N THR A 11 52.42 -12.61 -20.62
CA THR A 11 51.15 -12.86 -19.89
C THR A 11 51.39 -13.27 -18.44
N LEU A 12 52.47 -14.03 -18.16
CA LEU A 12 52.82 -14.48 -16.81
C LEU A 12 53.59 -13.44 -15.98
N GLY A 13 54.19 -12.44 -16.63
CA GLY A 13 55.05 -11.45 -15.98
C GLY A 13 54.31 -10.38 -15.18
N ASN A 14 53.00 -10.21 -15.40
CA ASN A 14 52.18 -9.26 -14.64
C ASN A 14 50.72 -9.76 -14.49
N PRO A 15 50.49 -10.82 -13.69
CA PRO A 15 49.22 -11.57 -13.69
C PRO A 15 48.04 -10.81 -13.07
N ALA A 16 48.30 -9.73 -12.32
CA ALA A 16 47.27 -8.89 -11.73
C ALA A 16 47.71 -7.43 -11.74
N THR A 17 46.80 -6.55 -12.13
CA THR A 17 46.97 -5.10 -12.00
C THR A 17 45.86 -4.60 -11.10
N ASP A 18 46.21 -3.83 -10.06
CA ASP A 18 45.20 -3.18 -9.24
C ASP A 18 44.52 -2.07 -10.05
N LEU A 19 43.20 -2.06 -9.97
CA LEU A 19 42.33 -1.32 -10.86
C LEU A 19 41.46 -0.42 -9.98
N THR A 20 41.78 0.88 -9.95
CA THR A 20 41.04 1.84 -9.14
C THR A 20 39.66 2.13 -9.76
N ARG A 21 38.59 1.99 -8.95
CA ARG A 21 37.21 2.30 -9.35
C ARG A 21 37.12 3.77 -9.76
N GLY A 22 36.81 4.02 -11.04
CA GLY A 22 36.71 5.36 -11.63
C GLY A 22 37.53 5.59 -12.90
N GLY A 23 38.36 4.63 -13.30
CA GLY A 23 39.19 4.71 -14.52
C GLY A 23 39.57 3.34 -15.08
N LEU A 24 38.62 2.42 -15.18
CA LEU A 24 38.92 1.04 -15.56
C LEU A 24 39.13 0.91 -17.08
N ILE A 25 40.35 0.60 -17.51
CA ILE A 25 40.64 0.10 -18.86
C ILE A 25 41.51 -1.16 -18.76
N ALA A 26 40.93 -2.31 -19.09
CA ALA A 26 41.67 -3.55 -19.32
C ALA A 26 41.76 -3.81 -20.84
N LEU A 27 42.92 -3.53 -21.45
CA LEU A 27 43.16 -3.73 -22.89
C LEU A 27 43.97 -5.01 -23.16
N ASN A 28 43.34 -6.16 -22.88
CA ASN A 28 43.63 -7.48 -23.48
C ASN A 28 42.41 -8.39 -23.19
N ASN A 29 42.00 -9.24 -24.13
CA ASN A 29 40.90 -10.20 -23.95
C ASN A 29 41.17 -11.24 -22.84
N ASP A 30 42.44 -11.40 -22.44
CA ASP A 30 42.86 -12.39 -21.45
C ASP A 30 42.70 -11.92 -19.99
N TYR A 31 42.34 -10.65 -19.73
CA TYR A 31 42.15 -10.14 -18.37
C TYR A 31 40.72 -10.32 -17.88
N THR A 32 40.57 -10.92 -16.71
CA THR A 32 39.30 -10.94 -15.95
C THR A 32 39.35 -9.91 -14.84
N VAL A 33 38.39 -8.99 -14.82
CA VAL A 33 38.22 -8.03 -13.73
C VAL A 33 37.38 -8.68 -12.62
N ASN A 34 37.92 -8.75 -11.41
CA ASN A 34 37.24 -9.27 -10.23
C ASN A 34 37.09 -8.17 -9.17
N ASP A 35 35.94 -8.11 -8.49
CA ASP A 35 35.73 -7.19 -7.38
C ASP A 35 36.29 -7.80 -6.09
N LEU A 36 37.34 -7.19 -5.55
CA LEU A 36 38.01 -7.70 -4.35
C LEU A 36 37.34 -7.26 -3.04
N GLU A 37 36.28 -6.45 -3.10
CA GLU A 37 35.55 -5.95 -1.92
C GLU A 37 35.03 -7.08 -1.01
N GLU A 38 34.73 -8.26 -1.57
CA GLU A 38 34.24 -9.42 -0.79
C GLU A 38 35.28 -10.01 0.17
N PHE A 39 36.57 -9.80 -0.09
CA PHE A 39 37.66 -10.29 0.75
C PHE A 39 38.17 -9.24 1.73
N GLN A 40 37.59 -8.03 1.73
CA GLN A 40 37.97 -6.97 2.64
C GLN A 40 37.20 -7.06 3.97
N ASN A 41 37.71 -6.41 5.01
CA ASN A 41 37.05 -6.35 6.32
C ASN A 41 35.72 -5.56 6.30
N GLY A 42 35.48 -4.76 5.26
CA GLY A 42 34.30 -3.90 5.14
C GLY A 42 34.03 -3.49 3.71
N ARG A 43 32.88 -2.85 3.49
CA ARG A 43 32.50 -2.31 2.18
C ARG A 43 33.33 -1.06 1.87
N ASN A 44 33.65 -0.88 0.59
CA ASN A 44 34.35 0.29 0.06
C ASN A 44 33.51 1.57 0.15
N ARG A 45 32.19 1.44 0.30
CA ARG A 45 31.24 2.53 0.53
C ARG A 45 29.95 2.01 1.15
N ALA A 46 29.21 2.89 1.81
CA ALA A 46 27.88 2.57 2.31
C ALA A 46 26.93 2.19 1.15
N ARG A 47 26.26 1.06 1.29
CA ARG A 47 25.20 0.57 0.39
C ARG A 47 24.28 -0.38 1.14
N GLY A 48 23.04 -0.52 0.67
CA GLY A 48 22.02 -1.36 1.30
C GLY A 48 20.67 -0.69 1.31
N VAL A 49 19.66 -1.45 1.73
CA VAL A 49 18.28 -0.96 1.81
C VAL A 49 17.76 -1.24 3.22
N LEU A 50 17.48 -0.18 3.98
CA LEU A 50 16.63 -0.31 5.17
C LEU A 50 15.18 -0.43 4.69
N LYS A 51 14.43 -1.43 5.15
CA LYS A 51 12.98 -1.49 4.99
C LYS A 51 12.35 -1.45 6.38
N THR A 52 11.48 -0.48 6.64
CA THR A 52 10.81 -0.31 7.93
C THR A 52 9.37 0.19 7.76
N PRO A 53 8.42 -0.26 8.60
CA PRO A 53 7.10 0.35 8.67
C PRO A 53 7.03 1.55 9.63
N SER A 54 8.10 1.80 10.39
CA SER A 54 8.14 2.82 11.44
C SER A 54 8.63 4.16 10.90
N PHE A 55 7.80 5.20 11.07
CA PHE A 55 8.19 6.58 10.75
C PHE A 55 9.43 7.03 11.53
N GLU A 56 9.55 6.68 12.82
CA GLU A 56 10.66 7.12 13.67
C GLU A 56 11.98 6.43 13.28
N ASP A 57 11.95 5.13 12.97
CA ASP A 57 13.14 4.41 12.51
C ASP A 57 13.56 4.89 11.13
N PHE A 58 12.60 5.18 10.24
CA PHE A 58 12.90 5.76 8.94
C PHE A 58 13.56 7.14 9.08
N LYS A 59 13.00 8.01 9.92
CA LYS A 59 13.55 9.35 10.19
C LYS A 59 14.96 9.28 10.76
N SER A 60 15.14 8.55 11.85
CA SER A 60 16.44 8.43 12.52
C SER A 60 17.50 7.84 11.60
N TYR A 61 17.12 6.87 10.76
CA TYR A 61 18.04 6.29 9.78
C TYR A 61 18.41 7.29 8.67
N VAL A 62 17.43 8.00 8.08
CA VAL A 62 17.69 9.02 7.06
C VAL A 62 18.60 10.11 7.61
N LEU A 63 18.30 10.68 8.77
CA LEU A 63 19.09 11.76 9.39
C LEU A 63 20.49 11.29 9.85
N SER A 64 20.64 10.03 10.27
CA SER A 64 21.97 9.48 10.61
C SER A 64 22.84 9.21 9.40
N ALA A 65 22.22 8.95 8.24
CA ALA A 65 22.89 8.69 6.98
C ALA A 65 23.07 9.95 6.12
N GLU A 66 22.42 11.06 6.47
CA GLU A 66 22.76 12.36 5.89
C GLU A 66 24.25 12.62 6.13
N PRO A 67 24.95 13.22 5.15
CA PRO A 67 26.34 13.60 5.32
C PRO A 67 26.42 14.64 6.43
N GLN A 68 26.53 14.18 7.68
CA GLN A 68 27.00 14.96 8.79
C GLN A 68 28.32 15.53 8.33
N CYS A 69 28.41 16.86 8.28
CA CYS A 69 29.58 17.66 7.95
C CYS A 69 30.90 16.95 8.25
N ASN A 70 31.38 16.11 7.34
CA ASN A 70 32.74 15.59 7.37
C ASN A 70 33.57 16.76 6.83
N GLU A 71 34.49 17.26 7.65
CA GLU A 71 35.22 18.52 7.47
C GLU A 71 35.96 18.65 6.12
N ASP A 72 36.04 17.58 5.31
CA ASP A 72 36.68 17.53 3.99
C ASP A 72 35.75 17.28 2.78
N GLU A 73 34.46 16.99 3.01
CA GLU A 73 33.50 16.66 1.94
C GLU A 73 32.46 17.77 1.77
N ALA A 74 32.41 18.32 0.55
CA ALA A 74 31.60 19.48 0.21
C ALA A 74 30.10 19.15 0.36
N ILE A 75 29.56 19.64 1.47
CA ILE A 75 28.18 20.04 1.79
C ILE A 75 27.21 19.92 0.60
N SER A 76 26.32 18.91 0.65
CA SER A 76 25.00 19.04 0.04
C SER A 76 24.13 19.78 1.05
N LEU A 77 23.76 21.02 0.77
CA LEU A 77 22.88 21.85 1.61
C LEU A 77 21.42 21.35 1.64
N THR A 78 21.15 20.20 1.03
CA THR A 78 19.83 19.63 0.84
C THR A 78 19.87 18.18 1.31
N GLY A 79 18.97 17.82 2.24
CA GLY A 79 18.87 16.45 2.75
C GLY A 79 18.66 15.42 1.63
N ALA A 80 18.82 14.14 1.97
CA ALA A 80 18.60 13.04 1.03
C ALA A 80 17.21 13.16 0.36
N PRO A 81 17.09 13.12 -0.98
CA PRO A 81 15.79 13.21 -1.64
C PRO A 81 14.92 12.00 -1.31
N VAL A 82 13.65 12.29 -1.01
CA VAL A 82 12.64 11.29 -0.66
C VAL A 82 11.58 11.23 -1.76
N PHE A 83 11.25 10.03 -2.20
CA PHE A 83 10.30 9.76 -3.27
C PHE A 83 9.11 8.99 -2.68
N VAL A 84 7.94 9.60 -2.67
CA VAL A 84 6.69 9.02 -2.17
C VAL A 84 5.94 8.36 -3.32
N ASP A 85 5.77 7.04 -3.24
CA ASP A 85 4.98 6.26 -4.18
C ASP A 85 3.49 6.47 -3.91
N HIS A 86 2.81 7.08 -4.89
CA HIS A 86 1.39 7.38 -4.81
C HIS A 86 0.48 6.15 -4.95
N LYS A 87 1.03 4.96 -5.25
CA LYS A 87 0.26 3.72 -5.41
C LYS A 87 0.39 2.78 -4.21
N ASN A 88 1.57 2.74 -3.60
CA ASN A 88 1.93 1.67 -2.65
C ASN A 88 2.11 2.17 -1.20
N VAL A 89 1.61 3.37 -0.85
CA VAL A 89 1.77 4.00 0.49
C VAL A 89 3.18 3.79 1.07
N SER A 90 4.18 4.12 0.25
CA SER A 90 5.58 3.90 0.59
C SER A 90 6.44 5.09 0.18
N ALA A 91 7.55 5.29 0.87
CA ALA A 91 8.51 6.36 0.59
C ALA A 91 9.93 5.81 0.54
N THR A 92 10.69 6.20 -0.48
CA THR A 92 12.08 5.81 -0.66
C THR A 92 13.00 7.03 -0.54
N ALA A 93 13.88 7.04 0.45
CA ALA A 93 14.96 8.01 0.57
C ALA A 93 16.23 7.47 -0.08
N ILE A 94 16.95 8.30 -0.83
CA ILE A 94 18.22 7.95 -1.47
C ILE A 94 19.34 8.68 -0.77
N LEU A 95 20.07 7.93 0.05
CA LEU A 95 20.99 8.49 1.03
C LEU A 95 22.29 8.97 0.37
N ASN A 96 22.74 8.25 -0.66
CA ASN A 96 23.93 8.60 -1.45
C ASN A 96 23.57 9.18 -2.83
N PHE A 97 22.57 10.07 -2.88
CA PHE A 97 22.14 10.72 -4.13
C PHE A 97 23.18 11.73 -4.66
N ALA A 98 23.79 12.52 -3.78
CA ALA A 98 24.84 13.47 -4.13
C ALA A 98 26.22 12.89 -3.83
N ALA A 99 27.17 13.11 -4.75
CA ALA A 99 28.58 12.76 -4.55
C ALA A 99 29.46 13.88 -5.12
N LYS A 100 30.50 14.29 -4.36
CA LYS A 100 31.41 15.38 -4.74
C LYS A 100 32.10 15.04 -6.08
N GLY A 101 32.01 15.97 -7.03
CA GLY A 101 32.64 15.80 -8.35
C GLY A 101 31.83 14.98 -9.36
N PHE A 102 30.63 14.51 -9.00
CA PHE A 102 29.73 13.78 -9.89
C PHE A 102 28.37 14.48 -10.01
N SER A 103 27.71 14.34 -11.15
CA SER A 103 26.33 14.80 -11.33
C SER A 103 25.32 14.02 -10.48
N GLN A 104 25.68 12.81 -10.08
CA GLN A 104 24.87 11.90 -9.27
C GLN A 104 25.79 10.88 -8.57
N GLY A 105 25.45 10.50 -7.35
CA GLY A 105 26.08 9.38 -6.64
C GLY A 105 25.64 8.02 -7.18
N HIS A 106 25.96 6.96 -6.44
CA HIS A 106 25.61 5.60 -6.87
C HIS A 106 24.17 5.20 -6.60
N CYS A 107 23.45 5.93 -5.75
CA CYS A 107 22.02 5.73 -5.47
C CYS A 107 21.59 4.30 -5.04
N ASP A 108 22.50 3.55 -4.44
CA ASP A 108 22.31 2.17 -3.97
C ASP A 108 22.29 2.04 -2.44
N HIS A 109 22.39 3.17 -1.72
CA HIS A 109 22.09 3.25 -0.30
C HIS A 109 20.73 3.92 -0.12
N LYS A 110 19.73 3.14 0.32
CA LYS A 110 18.33 3.54 0.35
C LYS A 110 17.71 3.26 1.71
N ALA A 111 16.70 4.07 2.05
CA ALA A 111 15.75 3.75 3.10
C ALA A 111 14.36 3.67 2.48
N LEU A 112 13.60 2.63 2.83
CA LEU A 112 12.24 2.37 2.38
C LEU A 112 11.32 2.37 3.60
N LEU A 113 10.43 3.35 3.65
CA LEU A 113 9.27 3.37 4.54
C LEU A 113 8.11 2.72 3.81
N GLU A 114 7.60 1.61 4.31
CA GLU A 114 6.45 0.91 3.74
C GLU A 114 5.45 0.63 4.86
N LEU A 115 4.34 1.36 4.87
CA LEU A 115 3.35 1.22 5.95
C LEU A 115 2.62 -0.11 5.86
N GLU A 116 2.37 -0.70 7.01
CA GLU A 116 1.55 -1.90 7.11
C GLU A 116 0.06 -1.52 7.13
N PRO A 117 -0.79 -2.19 6.34
CA PRO A 117 -2.22 -2.00 6.41
C PRO A 117 -2.77 -2.52 7.75
N THR A 118 -3.81 -1.88 8.27
CA THR A 118 -4.52 -2.37 9.44
C THR A 118 -5.22 -3.71 9.14
N VAL A 119 -5.60 -4.43 10.20
CA VAL A 119 -6.35 -5.68 10.06
C VAL A 119 -7.72 -5.42 9.40
N VAL A 120 -8.37 -4.31 9.75
CA VAL A 120 -9.63 -3.86 9.14
C VAL A 120 -9.44 -3.63 7.66
N TRP A 121 -8.49 -2.78 7.26
CA TRP A 121 -8.25 -2.43 5.86
C TRP A 121 -7.84 -3.62 5.00
N SER A 122 -7.01 -4.50 5.53
CA SER A 122 -6.63 -5.75 4.89
C SER A 122 -7.85 -6.64 4.64
N LYS A 123 -8.75 -6.74 5.61
CA LYS A 123 -9.99 -7.53 5.48
C LYS A 123 -10.95 -6.90 4.47
N LEU A 124 -11.12 -5.57 4.49
CA LEU A 124 -11.99 -4.87 3.55
C LEU A 124 -11.52 -5.02 2.10
N ASN A 125 -10.21 -4.88 1.85
CA ASN A 125 -9.65 -5.11 0.51
C ASN A 125 -9.81 -6.56 0.05
N ALA A 126 -9.76 -7.53 0.96
CA ALA A 126 -10.03 -8.93 0.62
C ALA A 126 -11.51 -9.17 0.27
N LEU A 127 -12.44 -8.42 0.87
CA LEU A 127 -13.88 -8.62 0.70
C LEU A 127 -14.50 -7.80 -0.45
N LYS A 128 -13.95 -6.64 -0.79
CA LYS A 128 -14.59 -5.68 -1.71
C LYS A 128 -14.91 -6.22 -3.11
N ASP A 129 -14.13 -7.18 -3.59
CA ASP A 129 -14.28 -7.81 -4.91
C ASP A 129 -14.87 -9.23 -4.83
N GLN A 130 -15.27 -9.67 -3.64
CA GLN A 130 -15.77 -11.02 -3.43
C GLN A 130 -17.29 -11.09 -3.40
N LYS A 131 -17.81 -12.10 -4.10
CA LYS A 131 -19.20 -12.54 -3.99
C LYS A 131 -19.30 -13.50 -2.81
N LEU A 132 -20.01 -13.07 -1.77
CA LEU A 132 -20.23 -13.83 -0.56
C LEU A 132 -21.59 -14.53 -0.60
N SER A 133 -21.63 -15.77 -0.13
CA SER A 133 -22.90 -16.43 0.16
C SER A 133 -23.56 -15.80 1.38
N GLN A 134 -24.87 -15.96 1.53
CA GLN A 134 -25.60 -15.53 2.73
C GLN A 134 -24.97 -16.02 4.03
N ARG A 135 -24.48 -17.27 4.04
CA ARG A 135 -23.81 -17.87 5.20
C ARG A 135 -22.51 -17.15 5.51
N ASP A 136 -21.67 -16.96 4.51
CA ASP A 136 -20.34 -16.38 4.71
C ASP A 136 -20.43 -14.88 5.06
N PHE A 137 -21.41 -14.17 4.51
CA PHE A 137 -21.70 -12.79 4.89
C PHE A 137 -22.26 -12.67 6.32
N ALA A 138 -23.13 -13.61 6.74
CA ALA A 138 -23.61 -13.65 8.12
C ALA A 138 -22.48 -13.91 9.14
N VAL A 139 -21.54 -14.79 8.82
CA VAL A 139 -20.33 -15.03 9.65
C VAL A 139 -19.48 -13.77 9.73
N PHE A 140 -19.25 -13.09 8.60
CA PHE A 140 -18.53 -11.81 8.60
C PHE A 140 -19.22 -10.77 9.51
N LEU A 141 -20.53 -10.61 9.42
CA LEU A 141 -21.25 -9.68 10.28
C LEU A 141 -21.13 -10.06 11.76
N GLU A 142 -21.22 -11.33 12.09
CA GLU A 142 -21.10 -11.82 13.47
C GLU A 142 -19.72 -11.52 14.08
N ASP A 143 -18.65 -11.73 13.31
CA ASP A 143 -17.27 -11.48 13.76
C ASP A 143 -16.94 -9.98 13.90
N TRP A 144 -17.57 -9.12 13.10
CA TRP A 144 -17.21 -7.70 12.98
C TRP A 144 -18.26 -6.74 13.57
N VAL A 145 -19.36 -7.24 14.12
CA VAL A 145 -20.48 -6.42 14.64
C VAL A 145 -20.07 -5.39 15.69
N SER A 146 -19.00 -5.65 16.44
CA SER A 146 -18.53 -4.76 17.51
C SER A 146 -17.86 -3.48 16.99
N VAL A 147 -17.36 -3.49 15.75
CA VAL A 147 -16.66 -2.37 15.11
C VAL A 147 -17.46 -1.73 13.97
N LEU A 148 -18.60 -2.33 13.61
CA LEU A 148 -19.48 -1.87 12.54
C LEU A 148 -20.63 -1.02 13.10
N GLU A 149 -20.75 0.21 12.62
CA GLU A 149 -22.02 0.94 12.68
C GLU A 149 -22.86 0.56 11.46
N ILE A 150 -24.01 -0.07 11.67
CA ILE A 150 -24.88 -0.58 10.61
C ILE A 150 -26.06 0.37 10.43
N THR A 151 -26.33 0.79 9.20
CA THR A 151 -27.50 1.61 8.88
C THR A 151 -28.34 1.01 7.76
N ASP A 152 -29.64 1.31 7.77
CA ASP A 152 -30.55 1.05 6.66
C ASP A 152 -30.31 2.03 5.49
N ALA A 153 -31.17 1.96 4.47
CA ALA A 153 -31.13 2.83 3.30
C ALA A 153 -31.50 4.29 3.61
N ASP A 154 -32.29 4.52 4.66
CA ASP A 154 -32.75 5.84 5.12
C ASP A 154 -31.77 6.49 6.11
N GLY A 155 -30.74 5.76 6.54
CA GLY A 155 -29.70 6.20 7.47
C GLY A 155 -30.02 5.95 8.94
N ASN A 156 -31.06 5.17 9.26
CA ASN A 156 -31.36 4.77 10.64
C ASN A 156 -30.38 3.69 11.09
N VAL A 157 -29.90 3.81 12.32
CA VAL A 157 -28.96 2.84 12.91
C VAL A 157 -29.71 1.55 13.26
N ILE A 158 -29.24 0.42 12.73
CA ILE A 158 -29.77 -0.90 13.01
C ILE A 158 -28.86 -1.60 14.02
N GLY A 159 -29.45 -2.25 15.03
CA GLY A 159 -28.67 -3.05 15.98
C GLY A 159 -28.06 -4.28 15.30
N GLY A 160 -26.83 -4.64 15.66
CA GLY A 160 -26.10 -5.77 15.09
C GLY A 160 -26.88 -7.09 15.01
N ALA A 161 -27.61 -7.44 16.07
CA ALA A 161 -28.45 -8.64 16.11
C ALA A 161 -29.65 -8.57 15.13
N GLN A 162 -30.22 -7.38 14.94
CA GLN A 162 -31.31 -7.15 13.99
C GLN A 162 -30.81 -7.27 12.56
N ALA A 163 -29.66 -6.65 12.26
CA ALA A 163 -28.98 -6.75 10.97
C ALA A 163 -28.64 -8.21 10.62
N LEU A 164 -28.07 -8.95 11.55
CA LEU A 164 -27.75 -10.37 11.36
C LEU A 164 -29.01 -11.22 11.13
N SER A 165 -30.08 -10.97 11.87
CA SER A 165 -31.37 -11.64 11.67
C SER A 165 -31.98 -11.33 10.31
N ALA A 166 -31.94 -10.07 9.87
CA ALA A 166 -32.42 -9.66 8.54
C ALA A 166 -31.64 -10.36 7.43
N VAL A 167 -30.31 -10.40 7.52
CA VAL A 167 -29.44 -11.08 6.55
C VAL A 167 -29.71 -12.59 6.52
N ARG A 168 -29.84 -13.26 7.67
CA ARG A 168 -30.11 -14.70 7.75
C ARG A 168 -31.49 -15.09 7.22
N ASN A 169 -32.47 -14.20 7.34
CA ASN A 169 -33.85 -14.44 6.92
C ASN A 169 -34.17 -13.89 5.52
N MET A 170 -33.20 -13.27 4.84
CA MET A 170 -33.37 -12.74 3.50
C MET A 170 -33.72 -13.86 2.52
N LYS A 171 -34.89 -13.76 1.88
CA LYS A 171 -35.36 -14.67 0.85
C LYS A 171 -35.40 -13.95 -0.49
N ILE A 172 -35.22 -14.70 -1.57
CA ILE A 172 -35.52 -14.23 -2.92
C ILE A 172 -37.04 -14.21 -3.03
N ASP A 173 -37.67 -13.11 -2.64
CA ASP A 173 -39.05 -12.90 -3.04
C ASP A 173 -39.03 -12.55 -4.53
N ALA A 174 -39.73 -13.37 -5.33
CA ALA A 174 -39.94 -13.19 -6.75
C ALA A 174 -40.84 -11.97 -7.04
N THR A 175 -40.38 -10.78 -6.65
CA THR A 175 -40.96 -9.48 -7.04
C THR A 175 -39.84 -8.57 -7.54
N VAL A 176 -38.97 -9.10 -8.41
CA VAL A 176 -38.33 -8.25 -9.41
C VAL A 176 -39.34 -8.08 -10.55
N SER A 177 -40.31 -7.20 -10.32
CA SER A 177 -40.95 -6.43 -11.36
C SER A 177 -40.84 -4.96 -10.96
N ALA A 178 -39.60 -4.50 -10.83
CA ALA A 178 -39.29 -3.09 -11.02
C ALA A 178 -39.18 -2.83 -12.53
N ASP A 179 -40.27 -3.08 -13.25
CA ASP A 179 -40.54 -2.41 -14.51
C ASP A 179 -41.53 -1.28 -14.19
N HIS A 180 -41.21 -0.11 -14.69
CA HIS A 180 -42.01 1.10 -14.60
C HIS A 180 -43.51 0.85 -14.80
N SER A 181 -44.32 0.98 -13.75
CA SER A 181 -45.70 1.48 -13.91
C SER A 181 -46.18 2.14 -12.63
N VAL A 182 -46.17 3.48 -12.64
CA VAL A 182 -47.12 4.27 -11.85
C VAL A 182 -48.52 3.89 -12.31
N GLY A 183 -49.38 3.40 -11.41
CA GLY A 183 -50.80 3.21 -11.73
C GLY A 183 -51.54 2.27 -10.80
N ASN A 184 -52.19 2.85 -9.80
CA ASN A 184 -53.42 2.36 -9.16
C ASN A 184 -53.62 0.83 -9.08
N LEU A 185 -53.16 0.22 -7.99
CA LEU A 185 -53.80 -1.00 -7.47
C LEU A 185 -53.82 -0.99 -5.94
N SER A 186 -54.57 -0.03 -5.40
CA SER A 186 -55.10 -0.08 -4.05
C SER A 186 -56.26 -1.07 -4.02
N GLU A 187 -56.03 -2.34 -3.66
CA GLU A 187 -56.99 -3.12 -2.87
C GLU A 187 -56.49 -4.53 -2.54
N SER A 188 -56.63 -4.89 -1.26
CA SER A 188 -56.44 -6.21 -0.63
C SER A 188 -55.01 -6.67 -0.31
N ARG A 189 -54.33 -5.94 0.60
CA ARG A 189 -53.43 -6.59 1.57
C ARG A 189 -53.87 -6.22 2.98
N SER A 190 -53.97 -7.20 3.87
CA SER A 190 -54.50 -6.96 5.21
C SER A 190 -53.54 -6.03 5.97
N ARG A 191 -54.09 -5.19 6.87
CA ARG A 191 -53.27 -4.28 7.72
C ARG A 191 -52.21 -5.04 8.55
N PHE A 192 -52.36 -6.34 8.75
CA PHE A 192 -51.37 -7.18 9.43
C PHE A 192 -50.19 -7.55 8.52
N GLU A 193 -50.44 -7.92 7.27
CA GLU A 193 -49.37 -8.22 6.29
C GLU A 193 -48.59 -6.97 5.90
N GLN A 194 -49.24 -5.80 5.83
CA GLN A 194 -48.55 -4.53 5.62
C GLN A 194 -47.63 -4.16 6.79
N VAL A 195 -48.00 -4.52 8.03
CA VAL A 195 -47.15 -4.29 9.19
C VAL A 195 -45.97 -5.26 9.18
N GLU A 196 -46.18 -6.56 8.92
CA GLU A 196 -45.09 -7.54 8.82
C GLU A 196 -44.11 -7.28 7.67
N ALA A 197 -44.60 -6.81 6.51
CA ALA A 197 -43.75 -6.48 5.37
C ALA A 197 -42.91 -5.22 5.64
N ARG A 198 -43.51 -4.17 6.22
CA ARG A 198 -42.79 -2.94 6.61
C ARG A 198 -41.72 -3.21 7.68
N SER A 199 -42.02 -4.09 8.64
CA SER A 199 -41.07 -4.46 9.70
C SER A 199 -39.89 -5.32 9.24
N LYS A 200 -39.94 -5.93 8.05
CA LYS A 200 -38.81 -6.71 7.50
C LYS A 200 -37.87 -5.87 6.65
N GLU A 201 -38.40 -4.87 5.94
CA GLU A 201 -37.59 -3.95 5.14
C GLU A 201 -36.80 -2.95 6.03
N GLU A 202 -37.39 -2.48 7.14
CA GLU A 202 -36.77 -1.51 8.08
C GLU A 202 -35.43 -1.95 8.70
N PHE A 203 -35.14 -3.24 8.77
CA PHE A 203 -33.89 -3.74 9.39
C PHE A 203 -32.90 -4.31 8.37
N THR A 204 -33.11 -4.08 7.07
CA THR A 204 -32.20 -4.55 6.03
C THR A 204 -30.97 -3.64 5.99
N PRO A 205 -29.76 -4.17 6.26
CA PRO A 205 -28.54 -3.36 6.21
C PRO A 205 -28.28 -2.85 4.80
N ALA A 206 -28.03 -1.55 4.66
CA ALA A 206 -27.63 -0.94 3.39
C ALA A 206 -26.21 -0.41 3.43
N TYR A 207 -25.79 0.16 4.56
CA TYR A 207 -24.46 0.71 4.75
C TYR A 207 -23.82 0.21 6.05
N PHE A 208 -22.51 0.07 6.01
CA PHE A 208 -21.68 -0.19 7.18
C PHE A 208 -20.61 0.88 7.28
N LYS A 209 -20.44 1.46 8.47
CA LYS A 209 -19.41 2.45 8.72
C LYS A 209 -18.42 1.90 9.73
N ILE A 210 -17.13 2.13 9.47
CA ILE A 210 -16.03 1.71 10.32
C ILE A 210 -15.07 2.88 10.47
N HIS A 211 -14.62 3.13 11.69
CA HIS A 211 -13.51 4.05 11.95
C HIS A 211 -12.19 3.27 11.94
N ASP A 212 -11.29 3.61 11.03
CA ASP A 212 -9.98 2.96 10.89
C ASP A 212 -8.99 3.90 10.20
N SER A 213 -7.69 3.76 10.46
CA SER A 213 -6.65 4.60 9.83
C SER A 213 -6.19 4.10 8.45
N ALA A 214 -6.68 2.93 8.01
CA ALA A 214 -6.24 2.14 6.85
C ALA A 214 -4.81 1.58 6.95
N TYR A 215 -3.85 2.41 7.33
CA TYR A 215 -2.46 2.04 7.55
C TYR A 215 -2.00 2.51 8.94
N PHE A 216 -1.07 1.77 9.55
CA PHE A 216 -0.52 2.16 10.84
C PHE A 216 0.26 3.48 10.76
N GLY A 217 0.03 4.36 11.73
CA GLY A 217 0.66 5.68 11.81
C GLY A 217 0.00 6.79 10.99
N LEU A 218 -1.09 6.49 10.27
CA LEU A 218 -1.98 7.50 9.68
C LEU A 218 -3.13 7.85 10.61
N ASP A 219 -3.81 8.96 10.32
CA ASP A 219 -4.95 9.43 11.09
C ASP A 219 -6.22 8.61 10.77
N GLU A 220 -7.05 8.37 11.79
CA GLU A 220 -8.31 7.63 11.68
C GLU A 220 -9.30 8.34 10.75
N ARG A 221 -10.03 7.55 9.94
CA ARG A 221 -11.07 8.05 9.04
C ARG A 221 -12.28 7.14 9.04
N LEU A 222 -13.40 7.71 8.60
CA LEU A 222 -14.65 6.98 8.42
C LEU A 222 -14.63 6.27 7.07
N ILE A 223 -14.58 4.95 7.09
CA ILE A 223 -14.70 4.11 5.89
C ILE A 223 -16.16 3.65 5.79
N VAL A 224 -16.82 4.04 4.70
CA VAL A 224 -18.21 3.69 4.44
C VAL A 224 -18.27 2.59 3.39
N LEU A 225 -18.98 1.52 3.73
CA LEU A 225 -19.22 0.35 2.91
C LEU A 225 -20.70 0.31 2.51
N ARG A 226 -20.97 -0.05 1.26
CA ARG A 226 -22.31 -0.30 0.74
C ARG A 226 -22.51 -1.80 0.58
N LEU A 227 -23.65 -2.31 1.04
CA LEU A 227 -24.10 -3.65 0.72
C LEU A 227 -24.75 -3.68 -0.67
N ILE A 228 -24.32 -4.61 -1.50
CA ILE A 228 -24.97 -4.93 -2.77
C ILE A 228 -25.51 -6.35 -2.65
N VAL A 229 -26.81 -6.51 -2.90
CA VAL A 229 -27.47 -7.81 -2.89
C VAL A 229 -27.89 -8.13 -4.32
N ASN A 230 -27.38 -9.23 -4.86
CA ASN A 230 -27.75 -9.75 -6.17
C ASN A 230 -28.64 -10.99 -5.98
N THR A 231 -29.84 -10.96 -6.56
CA THR A 231 -30.85 -12.03 -6.46
C THR A 231 -31.16 -12.70 -7.80
N ASN A 232 -30.27 -12.54 -8.80
CA ASN A 232 -30.47 -13.08 -10.15
C ASN A 232 -30.36 -14.61 -10.22
N ASP A 233 -29.70 -15.23 -9.25
CA ASP A 233 -29.59 -16.69 -9.11
C ASP A 233 -30.54 -17.19 -8.00
N ASP A 234 -30.83 -18.49 -7.97
CA ASP A 234 -31.66 -19.20 -6.96
C ASP A 234 -31.21 -19.00 -5.48
N LYS A 235 -30.08 -18.30 -5.24
CA LYS A 235 -29.57 -17.94 -3.92
C LYS A 235 -29.09 -16.48 -3.89
N PRO A 236 -29.38 -15.70 -2.83
CA PRO A 236 -28.91 -14.33 -2.71
C PRO A 236 -27.39 -14.30 -2.58
N VAL A 237 -26.75 -13.44 -3.38
CA VAL A 237 -25.31 -13.20 -3.39
C VAL A 237 -25.05 -11.80 -2.86
N PHE A 238 -24.16 -11.70 -1.87
CA PHE A 238 -23.81 -10.44 -1.21
C PHE A 238 -22.43 -9.98 -1.68
N SER A 239 -22.27 -8.68 -1.90
CA SER A 239 -20.97 -8.07 -2.13
C SER A 239 -20.90 -6.74 -1.40
N ILE A 240 -19.73 -6.41 -0.87
CA ILE A 240 -19.48 -5.16 -0.15
C ILE A 240 -18.68 -4.26 -1.06
N GLN A 241 -19.07 -2.99 -1.19
CA GLN A 241 -18.32 -2.01 -1.97
C GLN A 241 -17.87 -0.85 -1.08
N ILE A 242 -16.61 -0.44 -1.17
CA ILE A 242 -16.14 0.79 -0.50
C ILE A 242 -16.70 1.99 -1.27
N VAL A 243 -17.43 2.86 -0.57
CA VAL A 243 -18.01 4.06 -1.18
C VAL A 243 -16.89 5.05 -1.46
N LYS A 244 -16.80 5.52 -2.71
CA LYS A 244 -15.78 6.48 -3.17
C LYS A 244 -14.33 6.02 -2.91
N GLU A 245 -14.06 4.74 -3.15
CA GLU A 245 -12.75 4.13 -2.91
C GLU A 245 -11.58 4.92 -3.51
N GLU A 246 -11.69 5.36 -4.76
CA GLU A 246 -10.61 6.12 -5.43
C GLU A 246 -10.26 7.42 -4.67
N LEU A 247 -11.28 8.15 -4.20
CA LEU A 247 -11.08 9.36 -3.40
C LEU A 247 -10.47 9.03 -2.04
N LEU A 248 -10.89 7.93 -1.41
CA LEU A 248 -10.34 7.48 -0.13
C LEU A 248 -8.85 7.11 -0.26
N LEU A 249 -8.47 6.41 -1.34
CA LEU A 249 -7.08 6.07 -1.63
C LEU A 249 -6.23 7.32 -1.87
N ASP A 250 -6.74 8.28 -2.63
CA ASP A 250 -6.06 9.56 -2.86
C ASP A 250 -5.85 10.33 -1.56
N GLU A 251 -6.87 10.41 -0.69
CA GLU A 251 -6.77 11.03 0.63
C GLU A 251 -5.70 10.36 1.50
N ILE A 252 -5.68 9.03 1.57
CA ILE A 252 -4.66 8.26 2.31
C ILE A 252 -3.25 8.61 1.83
N ILE A 253 -3.05 8.74 0.51
CA ILE A 253 -1.75 9.07 -0.08
C ILE A 253 -1.35 10.52 0.21
N GLN A 254 -2.30 11.46 0.19
CA GLN A 254 -2.01 12.85 0.56
C GLN A 254 -1.63 12.98 2.03
N ASP A 255 -2.33 12.27 2.92
CA ASP A 255 -2.02 12.25 4.35
C ASP A 255 -0.64 11.64 4.59
N PHE A 256 -0.34 10.50 3.95
CA PHE A 256 0.97 9.87 4.03
C PHE A 256 2.09 10.82 3.56
N LYS A 257 1.89 11.48 2.42
CA LYS A 257 2.83 12.49 1.92
C LYS A 257 3.02 13.63 2.91
N ALA A 258 1.94 14.15 3.50
CA ALA A 258 2.01 15.23 4.48
C ALA A 258 2.82 14.80 5.71
N LYS A 259 2.58 13.59 6.24
CA LYS A 259 3.36 13.02 7.34
C LYS A 259 4.84 12.86 6.98
N VAL A 260 5.17 12.40 5.77
CA VAL A 260 6.57 12.27 5.33
C VAL A 260 7.27 13.64 5.22
N ILE A 261 6.57 14.68 4.75
CA ILE A 261 7.11 16.05 4.70
C ILE A 261 7.32 16.61 6.12
N GLU A 262 6.38 16.39 7.03
CA GLU A 262 6.49 16.79 8.43
C GLU A 262 7.65 16.06 9.14
N LEU A 263 7.84 14.78 8.81
CA LEU A 263 8.89 13.95 9.38
C LEU A 263 10.31 14.43 9.00
N LEU A 264 10.47 14.91 7.75
CA LEU A 264 11.74 15.29 7.13
C LEU A 264 11.61 16.64 6.40
N PRO A 265 11.49 17.78 7.13
CA PRO A 265 11.19 19.08 6.55
C PRO A 265 12.34 19.68 5.73
N GLU A 266 13.57 19.24 5.98
CA GLU A 266 14.78 19.71 5.28
C GLU A 266 15.09 18.88 4.02
N ASN A 267 14.39 17.76 3.83
CA ASN A 267 14.59 16.84 2.72
C ASN A 267 13.66 17.17 1.55
N PRO A 268 14.15 17.16 0.30
CA PRO A 268 13.31 17.39 -0.85
C PRO A 268 12.43 16.16 -1.12
N VAL A 269 11.13 16.28 -0.81
CA VAL A 269 10.12 15.25 -1.06
C VAL A 269 9.51 15.40 -2.46
N ARG A 270 9.49 14.32 -3.25
CA ARG A 270 8.89 14.24 -4.59
C ARG A 270 7.85 13.13 -4.64
N ILE A 271 6.85 13.29 -5.51
CA ILE A 271 5.87 12.23 -5.79
C ILE A 271 6.38 11.37 -6.94
N GLY A 272 6.32 10.05 -6.75
CA GLY A 272 6.70 9.04 -7.73
C GLY A 272 7.79 8.10 -7.21
N THR A 273 8.33 7.29 -8.10
CA THR A 273 9.43 6.36 -7.83
C THR A 273 10.70 6.81 -8.54
N PHE A 274 11.85 6.55 -7.95
CA PHE A 274 13.15 6.81 -8.58
C PHE A 274 13.92 5.51 -8.82
N ALA A 275 14.53 5.39 -9.99
CA ALA A 275 15.50 4.37 -10.35
C ALA A 275 16.75 5.06 -10.93
N ALA A 276 17.93 4.59 -10.54
CA ALA A 276 19.24 5.04 -11.05
C ALA A 276 19.66 4.23 -12.26
#